data_AF-A0A813VHN5-F1
#
_entry.id   AF-A0A813VHN5-F1
#
_cell.length_a   1.000
_cell.length_b   1.000
_cell.length_c   1.000
_cell.angle_alpha   90.00
_cell.angle_beta   90.00
_cell.angle_gamma   90.00
#
_symmetry.space_group_name_H-M   'P 1'
#
loop_
_entity.id
_entity.type
_entity.pdbx_description
1 polymer ?
#
loop_
_entity_poly.entity_id
_entity_poly.type
_entity_poly.pdbx_seq_one_letter_code
_entity_poly.pdbx_strand_id
1 'polypeptide(L)'
;MPITNLAFGYSKDPWTVYFAGQKIQGASATSFEVLNDGYAKDPWTVYFAGQKIQGASATSFEVLNDGYAKDPWNVYYMGKKIEGASASSFQSLGQGMAKDAFNRYHLGQKYTGLTPPMHNFH
;
A
#
# COMPACT_ATOMS: atom_id res chain seq x y z
N MET A 1 9.59 -23.78 -17.86
CA MET A 1 10.09 -23.74 -16.47
C MET A 1 8.89 -23.64 -15.54
N PRO A 2 8.91 -24.23 -14.33
CA PRO A 2 7.76 -24.18 -13.45
C PRO A 2 7.54 -22.76 -12.92
N ILE A 3 6.29 -22.33 -12.91
CA ILE A 3 5.85 -21.09 -12.28
C ILE A 3 5.46 -21.39 -10.83
N THR A 4 6.00 -20.63 -9.89
CA THR A 4 5.63 -20.67 -8.47
C THR A 4 4.59 -19.59 -8.20
N ASN A 5 3.46 -19.97 -7.59
CA ASN A 5 2.45 -19.03 -7.10
C ASN A 5 2.90 -18.44 -5.76
N LEU A 6 2.88 -17.11 -5.62
CA LEU A 6 3.34 -16.39 -4.43
C LEU A 6 2.20 -15.73 -3.63
N ALA A 7 0.94 -16.00 -3.97
CA ALA A 7 -0.29 -15.36 -3.46
C ALA A 7 -0.54 -13.93 -3.99
N PHE A 8 -1.74 -13.41 -3.69
CA PHE A 8 -2.23 -12.07 -4.07
C PHE A 8 -2.08 -11.73 -5.57
N GLY A 9 -2.20 -12.73 -6.44
CA GLY A 9 -2.05 -12.58 -7.89
C GLY A 9 -0.60 -12.56 -8.39
N TYR A 10 0.39 -12.62 -7.50
CA TYR A 10 1.80 -12.74 -7.86
C TYR A 10 2.22 -14.18 -8.12
N SER A 11 3.10 -14.34 -9.08
CA SER A 11 3.79 -15.60 -9.38
C SER A 11 5.17 -15.31 -9.94
N LYS A 12 6.06 -16.30 -9.94
CA LYS A 12 7.40 -16.14 -10.54
C LYS A 12 7.94 -17.42 -11.14
N ASP A 13 8.85 -17.28 -12.08
CA ASP A 13 9.86 -18.29 -12.41
C ASP A 13 11.21 -17.84 -11.82
N PRO A 14 12.33 -18.56 -12.02
CA PRO A 14 13.64 -18.14 -11.49
C PRO A 14 14.13 -16.76 -11.97
N TRP A 15 13.58 -16.22 -13.07
CA TRP A 15 14.06 -15.02 -13.75
C TRP A 15 13.04 -13.88 -13.78
N THR A 16 11.75 -14.20 -13.75
CA THR A 16 10.67 -13.26 -14.01
C THR A 16 9.59 -13.32 -12.95
N VAL A 17 9.13 -12.15 -12.52
CA VAL A 17 7.96 -12.00 -11.66
C VAL A 17 6.77 -11.57 -12.52
N TYR A 18 5.60 -12.13 -12.21
CA TYR A 18 4.35 -11.86 -12.89
C TYR A 18 3.28 -11.44 -11.89
N PHE A 19 2.39 -10.55 -12.32
CA PHE A 19 1.12 -10.25 -11.64
C PHE A 19 -0.02 -10.56 -12.60
N ALA A 20 -0.97 -11.41 -12.19
CA ALA A 20 -2.08 -11.86 -13.03
C ALA A 20 -1.64 -12.36 -14.42
N GLY A 21 -0.50 -13.08 -14.47
CA GLY A 21 0.11 -13.59 -15.71
C GLY A 21 0.88 -12.57 -16.55
N GLN A 22 0.90 -11.29 -16.15
CA GLN A 22 1.65 -10.23 -16.83
C GLN A 22 3.01 -10.02 -16.18
N LYS A 23 4.08 -9.94 -16.99
CA LYS A 23 5.44 -9.68 -16.49
C LYS A 23 5.53 -8.31 -15.83
N ILE A 24 6.09 -8.27 -14.62
CA ILE A 24 6.46 -7.03 -13.93
C ILE A 24 7.87 -6.64 -14.39
N GLN A 25 7.99 -5.48 -15.05
CA GLN A 25 9.28 -5.00 -15.54
C GLN A 25 10.14 -4.47 -14.39
N GLY A 26 11.42 -4.87 -14.38
CA GLY A 26 12.40 -4.39 -13.40
C GLY A 26 12.37 -5.10 -12.05
N ALA A 27 11.41 -6.01 -11.80
CA ALA A 27 11.36 -6.79 -10.56
C ALA A 27 12.46 -7.85 -10.49
N SER A 28 13.15 -7.91 -9.36
CA SER A 28 14.16 -8.94 -9.10
C SER A 28 13.51 -10.24 -8.61
N ALA A 29 13.37 -11.25 -9.48
CA ALA A 29 12.70 -12.51 -9.15
C ALA A 29 13.37 -13.31 -8.02
N THR A 30 14.68 -13.18 -7.86
CA THR A 30 15.47 -13.88 -6.83
C THR A 30 15.18 -13.36 -5.43
N SER A 31 14.86 -12.06 -5.31
CA SER A 31 14.65 -11.36 -4.05
C SER A 31 13.23 -10.82 -3.89
N PHE A 32 12.30 -11.25 -4.76
CA PHE A 32 10.92 -10.77 -4.73
C PHE A 32 10.17 -11.37 -3.55
N GLU A 33 9.58 -10.51 -2.74
CA GLU A 33 8.83 -10.84 -1.54
C GLU A 33 7.41 -10.31 -1.71
N VAL A 34 6.43 -11.21 -1.63
CA VAL A 34 5.03 -10.81 -1.53
C VAL A 34 4.73 -10.52 -0.07
N LEU A 35 4.21 -9.33 0.20
CA LEU A 35 3.79 -8.90 1.53
C LEU A 35 2.32 -9.27 1.70
N ASN A 36 1.52 -8.39 2.31
CA ASN A 36 0.07 -8.56 2.44
C ASN A 36 -0.70 -7.55 1.58
N ASP A 37 -2.01 -7.73 1.45
CA ASP A 37 -2.94 -6.79 0.80
C ASP A 37 -2.54 -6.39 -0.64
N GLY A 38 -1.88 -7.30 -1.38
CA GLY A 38 -1.45 -7.04 -2.76
C GLY A 38 -0.17 -6.21 -2.90
N TYR A 39 0.47 -5.84 -1.78
CA TYR A 39 1.80 -5.27 -1.78
C TYR A 39 2.87 -6.36 -1.95
N ALA A 40 3.94 -6.00 -2.63
CA ALA A 40 5.14 -6.81 -2.75
C ALA A 40 6.35 -5.89 -2.85
N LYS A 41 7.55 -6.43 -2.65
CA LYS A 41 8.78 -5.67 -2.81
C LYS A 41 9.93 -6.52 -3.31
N ASP A 42 10.91 -5.85 -3.89
CA ASP A 42 12.29 -6.33 -3.95
C ASP A 42 13.17 -5.37 -3.10
N PRO A 43 14.50 -5.56 -3.01
CA PRO A 43 15.35 -4.70 -2.18
C PRO A 43 15.32 -3.20 -2.55
N TRP A 44 14.83 -2.84 -3.73
CA TRP A 44 14.89 -1.47 -4.27
C TRP A 44 13.52 -0.87 -4.54
N THR A 45 12.51 -1.70 -4.81
CA THR A 45 11.23 -1.25 -5.34
C THR A 45 10.08 -1.91 -4.60
N VAL A 46 9.06 -1.10 -4.30
CA VAL A 46 7.77 -1.58 -3.79
C VAL A 46 6.76 -1.60 -4.93
N TYR A 47 5.93 -2.64 -4.95
CA TYR A 47 4.89 -2.87 -5.93
C TYR A 47 3.53 -3.00 -5.24
N PHE A 48 2.48 -2.55 -5.92
CA PHE A 48 1.10 -2.85 -5.60
C PHE A 48 0.39 -3.36 -6.85
N ALA A 49 -0.22 -4.55 -6.78
CA ALA A 49 -0.86 -5.19 -7.93
C ALA A 49 0.03 -5.20 -9.20
N GLY A 50 1.32 -5.50 -9.04
CA GLY A 50 2.31 -5.51 -10.13
C GLY A 50 2.78 -4.14 -10.62
N GLN A 51 2.27 -3.03 -10.07
CA GLN A 51 2.68 -1.67 -10.42
C GLN A 51 3.69 -1.12 -9.44
N LYS A 52 4.77 -0.49 -9.93
CA LYS A 52 5.77 0.17 -9.09
C LYS A 52 5.17 1.38 -8.36
N ILE A 53 5.36 1.44 -7.05
CA ILE A 53 5.04 2.61 -6.23
C ILE A 53 6.24 3.56 -6.26
N GLN A 54 6.05 4.74 -6.85
CA GLN A 54 7.13 5.73 -6.95
C GLN A 54 7.40 6.41 -5.60
N GLY A 55 8.68 6.57 -5.26
CA GLY A 55 9.12 7.24 -4.04
C GLY A 55 9.04 6.41 -2.75
N ALA A 56 8.53 5.17 -2.81
CA ALA A 56 8.46 4.29 -1.66
C ALA A 56 9.83 3.74 -1.26
N SER A 57 10.15 3.80 0.03
CA SER A 57 11.37 3.18 0.56
C SER A 57 11.17 1.68 0.80
N ALA A 58 11.68 0.84 -0.11
CA ALA A 58 11.49 -0.61 -0.03
C ALA A 58 12.11 -1.25 1.22
N THR A 59 13.22 -0.71 1.71
CA THR A 59 13.93 -1.23 2.88
C THR A 59 13.15 -1.08 4.18
N SER A 60 12.27 -0.07 4.26
CA SER A 60 11.49 0.24 5.46
C SER A 60 9.98 0.18 5.21
N PHE A 61 9.55 -0.41 4.10
CA PHE A 61 8.14 -0.50 3.74
C PHE A 61 7.42 -1.51 4.64
N GLU A 62 6.32 -1.07 5.23
CA GLU A 62 5.49 -1.83 6.18
C GLU A 62 4.03 -1.82 5.72
N VAL A 63 3.41 -2.99 5.64
CA VAL A 63 1.96 -3.11 5.38
C VAL A 63 1.22 -3.12 6.72
N LEU A 64 0.25 -2.23 6.88
CA LEU A 64 -0.47 -2.02 8.15
C LEU A 64 -1.78 -2.79 8.28
N ASN A 65 -2.34 -3.31 7.18
CA ASN A 65 -3.68 -3.90 6.97
C ASN A 65 -4.70 -2.97 6.30
N ASP A 66 -5.77 -3.58 5.77
CA ASP A 66 -6.86 -2.95 5.03
C ASP A 66 -6.38 -2.13 3.81
N GLY A 67 -5.28 -2.55 3.20
CA GLY A 67 -4.66 -1.86 2.06
C GLY A 67 -3.83 -0.64 2.43
N TYR A 68 -3.72 -0.28 3.72
CA TYR A 68 -2.78 0.73 4.18
C TYR A 68 -1.37 0.17 4.29
N ALA A 69 -0.40 0.99 3.90
CA ALA A 69 1.01 0.73 4.09
C ALA A 69 1.74 2.04 4.34
N LYS A 70 2.97 1.97 4.87
CA LYS A 70 3.80 3.15 5.08
C LYS A 70 5.27 2.85 4.88
N ASP A 71 6.01 3.90 4.63
CA ASP A 71 7.45 3.98 4.85
C ASP A 71 7.72 5.07 5.91
N PRO A 72 8.98 5.38 6.29
CA PRO A 72 9.26 6.39 7.31
C PRO A 72 8.74 7.80 6.99
N TRP A 73 8.44 8.10 5.74
CA TRP A 73 8.10 9.44 5.24
C TRP A 73 6.69 9.54 4.66
N ASN A 74 6.17 8.45 4.10
CA ASN A 74 4.95 8.45 3.31
C ASN A 74 3.98 7.37 3.80
N VAL A 75 2.69 7.64 3.61
CA VAL A 75 1.62 6.67 3.82
C VAL A 75 0.98 6.38 2.47
N TYR A 76 0.59 5.13 2.26
CA TYR A 76 -0.02 4.65 1.03
C TYR A 76 -1.33 3.93 1.34
N TYR A 77 -2.28 4.03 0.42
CA TYR A 77 -3.49 3.22 0.37
C TYR A 77 -3.62 2.61 -1.01
N MET A 78 -3.67 1.28 -1.08
CA MET A 78 -3.71 0.51 -2.34
C MET A 78 -2.68 1.00 -3.37
N GLY A 79 -1.43 1.19 -2.94
CA GLY A 79 -0.33 1.66 -3.77
C GLY A 79 -0.31 3.15 -4.09
N LYS A 80 -1.32 3.92 -3.67
CA LYS A 80 -1.37 5.37 -3.88
C LYS A 80 -0.93 6.11 -2.63
N LYS A 81 -0.01 7.07 -2.77
CA LYS A 81 0.40 7.93 -1.67
C LYS A 81 -0.78 8.78 -1.17
N ILE A 82 -0.95 8.86 0.15
CA ILE A 82 -1.92 9.74 0.81
C ILE A 82 -1.21 11.07 1.12
N GLU A 83 -1.51 12.10 0.35
CA GLU A 83 -0.87 13.40 0.53
C GLU A 83 -1.27 14.06 1.86
N GLY A 84 -0.28 14.59 2.57
CA GLY A 84 -0.45 15.25 3.87
C GLY A 84 -0.64 14.31 5.06
N ALA A 85 -0.56 12.99 4.88
CA ALA A 85 -0.60 12.03 5.98
C ALA A 85 0.74 11.97 6.74
N SER A 86 0.66 11.95 8.07
CA SER A 86 1.86 11.87 8.92
C SER A 86 2.26 10.42 9.19
N ALA A 87 3.22 9.88 8.42
CA ALA A 87 3.67 8.49 8.54
C ALA A 87 4.13 8.08 9.95
N SER A 88 4.79 9.00 10.67
CA SER A 88 5.27 8.80 12.04
C SER A 88 4.17 8.53 13.08
N SER A 89 2.94 9.00 12.84
CA SER A 89 1.80 8.82 13.75
C SER A 89 0.64 8.04 13.12
N PHE A 90 0.82 7.55 11.88
CA PHE A 90 -0.22 6.86 11.14
C PHE A 90 -0.50 5.49 11.73
N GLN A 91 -1.77 5.21 11.97
CA GLN A 91 -2.28 3.98 12.55
C GLN A 91 -3.52 3.51 11.79
N SER A 92 -3.48 2.28 11.28
CA SER A 92 -4.67 1.58 10.80
C SER A 92 -5.51 1.14 12.00
N LEU A 93 -6.83 1.38 11.94
CA LEU A 93 -7.79 1.09 13.01
C LEU A 93 -8.69 -0.11 12.68
N GLY A 94 -8.51 -0.73 11.51
CA GLY A 94 -9.40 -1.77 11.01
C GLY A 94 -10.58 -1.22 10.20
N GLN A 95 -11.22 -2.10 9.42
CA GLN A 95 -12.39 -1.78 8.60
C GLN A 95 -12.13 -0.61 7.63
N GLY A 96 -10.90 -0.46 7.15
CA GLY A 96 -10.52 0.64 6.25
C GLY A 96 -10.39 2.02 6.92
N MET A 97 -10.59 2.10 8.24
CA MET A 97 -10.38 3.31 9.02
C MET A 97 -8.92 3.45 9.41
N ALA A 98 -8.41 4.68 9.39
CA ALA A 98 -7.09 5.01 9.90
C ALA A 98 -7.07 6.41 10.51
N LYS A 99 -6.02 6.73 11.24
CA LYS A 99 -5.77 8.08 11.75
C LYS A 99 -4.28 8.38 11.74
N ASP A 100 -3.97 9.67 11.71
CA ASP A 100 -2.68 10.19 12.18
C ASP A 100 -2.90 11.18 13.34
N ALA A 101 -1.88 11.91 13.76
CA ALA A 101 -1.98 12.88 14.84
C ALA A 101 -2.97 14.03 14.58
N PHE A 102 -3.30 14.31 13.32
CA PHE A 102 -4.07 15.48 12.91
C PHE A 102 -5.41 15.13 12.24
N ASN A 103 -5.49 13.96 11.61
CA ASN A 103 -6.50 13.62 10.63
C ASN A 103 -7.02 12.19 10.83
N ARG A 104 -8.25 11.98 10.37
CA ARG A 104 -8.85 10.65 10.22
C ARG A 104 -8.95 10.32 8.75
N TYR A 105 -8.89 9.04 8.42
CA TYR A 105 -8.95 8.53 7.06
C TYR A 105 -9.92 7.36 6.97
N HIS A 106 -10.60 7.24 5.84
CA HIS A 106 -11.39 6.07 5.48
C HIS A 106 -11.06 5.69 4.03
N LEU A 107 -10.60 4.45 3.83
CA LEU A 107 -10.17 3.92 2.54
C LEU A 107 -9.21 4.86 1.78
N GLY A 108 -8.20 5.37 2.50
CA GLY A 108 -7.18 6.28 1.98
C GLY A 108 -7.63 7.74 1.84
N GLN A 109 -8.92 8.04 2.02
CA GLN A 109 -9.45 9.39 1.91
C GLN A 109 -9.43 10.08 3.26
N LYS A 110 -8.83 11.28 3.32
CA LYS A 110 -8.87 12.12 4.50
C LYS A 110 -10.31 12.57 4.78
N TYR A 111 -10.78 12.31 5.99
CA TYR A 111 -12.05 12.82 6.48
C TYR A 111 -11.92 14.33 6.67
N THR A 112 -12.42 15.08 5.69
CA THR A 112 -12.56 16.53 5.79
C THR A 112 -13.92 16.78 6.41
N GLY A 113 -13.95 17.02 7.72
CA GLY A 113 -15.19 17.45 8.36
C GLY A 113 -15.60 18.82 7.82
N LEU A 114 -16.38 18.86 6.74
CA LEU A 114 -17.43 19.87 6.67
C LEU A 114 -18.39 19.49 7.80
N THR A 115 -18.51 20.36 8.78
CA THR A 115 -19.68 20.41 9.65
C THR A 115 -20.93 20.04 8.84
N PRO A 116 -21.76 19.06 9.25
CA PRO A 116 -23.13 19.02 8.75
C PRO A 116 -23.71 20.42 8.97
N PRO A 117 -24.47 21.02 8.03
CA PRO A 117 -25.17 22.26 8.33
C PRO A 117 -25.98 21.99 9.60
N MET A 118 -25.75 22.78 10.64
CA MET A 118 -26.61 22.79 11.82
C MET A 118 -28.01 23.15 11.31
N HIS A 119 -28.84 22.14 11.06
CA HIS A 119 -30.26 22.35 10.99
C HIS A 119 -30.69 22.64 12.41
N ASN A 120 -30.79 23.94 12.72
CA ASN A 120 -31.58 24.44 13.82
C ASN A 120 -33.01 23.98 13.61
N PHE A 121 -33.40 22.87 14.24
CA PHE A 121 -34.80 22.63 14.51
C PHE A 121 -35.14 23.41 15.79
N HIS A 122 -35.93 24.46 15.59
CA HIS A 122 -36.70 25.13 16.62
C HIS A 122 -37.72 24.16 17.22
#